data_AF-A0AA41W700-F1
#
_entry.id   AF-A0AA41W700-F1
#
_cell.length_a   1.000
_cell.length_b   1.000
_cell.length_c   1.000
_cell.angle_alpha   90.00
_cell.angle_beta   90.00
_cell.angle_gamma   90.00
#
_symmetry.space_group_name_H-M   'P 1'
#
loop_
_entity.id
_entity.type
_entity.pdbx_description
1 polymer ?
#
loop_
_entity_poly.entity_id
_entity_poly.type
_entity_poly.pdbx_seq_one_letter_code
_entity_poly.pdbx_strand_id
1 'polypeptide(L)'
;MKKLILAATAGLVLSGCQMTPESDSNIADADFANMSCEQIKQTFNDYKDQMDNVDTGASLLSTVGVDAGTSEAKQLMREGYTQAKKVADPVMKAKSCKFSV
;
A
#
# COMPACT_ATOMS: atom_id res chain seq x y z
N MET A 1 37.99 -18.86 30.83
CA MET A 1 38.21 -19.08 29.38
C MET A 1 36.85 -19.25 28.70
N LYS A 2 36.76 -18.72 27.48
CA LYS A 2 35.62 -18.47 26.58
C LYS A 2 35.05 -19.76 25.95
N LYS A 3 33.71 -19.94 25.88
CA LYS A 3 32.89 -20.62 24.83
C LYS A 3 31.41 -20.21 25.04
N LEU A 4 30.86 -19.18 24.37
CA LEU A 4 30.05 -19.22 23.14
C LEU A 4 29.16 -20.47 22.99
N ILE A 5 27.82 -20.33 22.91
CA ILE A 5 26.99 -20.33 21.67
C ILE A 5 25.48 -20.35 22.04
N LEU A 6 24.73 -19.56 21.26
CA LEU A 6 23.29 -19.51 20.97
C LEU A 6 22.38 -20.66 21.46
N ALA A 7 21.21 -20.29 21.98
CA ALA A 7 19.92 -20.42 21.29
C ALA A 7 18.75 -20.38 22.31
N ALA A 8 17.93 -19.34 22.24
CA ALA A 8 16.54 -19.42 22.70
C ALA A 8 15.72 -18.53 21.78
N THR A 9 15.25 -19.19 20.73
CA THR A 9 14.18 -18.82 19.82
C THR A 9 13.02 -18.15 20.56
N ALA A 10 13.03 -16.82 20.67
CA ALA A 10 11.80 -16.07 20.82
C ALA A 10 11.16 -16.04 19.44
N GLY A 11 10.20 -16.95 19.25
CA GLY A 11 9.38 -17.01 18.05
C GLY A 11 8.65 -15.70 17.84
N LEU A 12 9.25 -14.81 17.06
CA LEU A 12 8.47 -14.08 16.08
C LEU A 12 8.08 -15.13 15.06
N VAL A 13 6.97 -15.81 15.35
CA VAL A 13 6.10 -16.28 14.28
C VAL A 13 5.87 -15.06 13.41
N LEU A 14 6.69 -14.96 12.36
CA LEU A 14 6.30 -14.57 11.01
C LEU A 14 5.09 -15.44 10.65
N SER A 15 3.99 -15.28 11.40
CA SER A 15 2.66 -15.49 10.89
C SER A 15 2.67 -14.58 9.69
N GLY A 16 2.72 -15.20 8.52
CA GLY A 16 2.67 -14.44 7.30
C GLY A 16 1.54 -13.45 7.47
N CYS A 17 1.87 -12.16 7.37
CA CYS A 17 1.03 -11.35 6.52
C CYS A 17 1.06 -12.12 5.19
N GLN A 18 0.12 -13.07 5.07
CA GLN A 18 -0.28 -13.66 3.83
C GLN A 18 -0.48 -12.43 2.98
N MET A 19 0.49 -12.23 2.10
CA MET A 19 0.41 -11.33 0.97
C MET A 19 -0.80 -11.87 0.22
N THR A 20 -1.97 -11.43 0.64
CA THR A 20 -3.25 -11.83 0.09
C THR A 20 -3.23 -11.09 -1.24
N PRO A 21 -3.09 -11.80 -2.37
CA PRO A 21 -3.05 -11.16 -3.66
C PRO A 21 -4.50 -10.97 -4.11
N GLU A 22 -5.36 -10.41 -3.27
CA GLU A 22 -6.79 -10.24 -3.53
C GLU A 22 -7.21 -9.00 -2.73
N SER A 23 -7.41 -7.84 -3.32
CA SER A 23 -8.30 -7.63 -4.46
C SER A 23 -7.84 -6.38 -5.21
N ASP A 24 -8.45 -6.15 -6.37
CA ASP A 24 -8.70 -4.82 -6.94
C ASP A 24 -9.50 -3.92 -5.96
N SER A 25 -9.07 -3.84 -4.70
CA SER A 25 -9.65 -3.00 -3.67
C SER A 25 -9.16 -1.60 -3.97
N ASN A 26 -10.00 -0.84 -4.64
CA ASN A 26 -9.86 0.60 -4.72
C ASN A 26 -9.54 1.11 -3.31
N ILE A 27 -8.42 1.82 -3.13
CA ILE A 27 -8.00 2.34 -1.82
C ILE A 27 -9.13 3.13 -1.12
N ALA A 28 -10.09 3.63 -1.91
CA ALA A 28 -11.32 4.24 -1.44
C ALA A 28 -12.21 3.35 -0.55
N ASP A 29 -12.17 2.02 -0.70
CA ASP A 29 -12.99 1.05 0.05
C ASP A 29 -12.27 0.47 1.28
N ALA A 30 -11.05 0.93 1.58
CA ALA A 30 -10.30 0.46 2.72
C ALA A 30 -10.94 0.92 4.06
N ASP A 31 -11.11 -0.03 4.98
CA ASP A 31 -11.61 0.24 6.33
C ASP A 31 -10.50 0.80 7.24
N PHE A 32 -10.14 2.07 7.02
CA PHE A 32 -9.10 2.76 7.77
C PHE A 32 -9.39 2.83 9.28
N ALA A 33 -10.66 2.76 9.69
CA ALA A 33 -11.04 2.83 11.09
C ALA A 33 -10.50 1.64 11.89
N ASN A 34 -10.47 0.46 11.28
CA ASN A 34 -9.94 -0.77 11.88
C ASN A 34 -8.42 -0.97 11.65
N MET A 35 -7.78 -0.10 10.87
CA MET A 35 -6.33 -0.15 10.62
C MET A 35 -5.50 0.60 11.68
N SER A 36 -4.27 0.16 11.90
CA SER A 36 -3.26 0.89 12.65
C SER A 36 -2.68 2.04 11.80
N CYS A 37 -2.05 3.03 12.44
CA CYS A 37 -1.35 4.10 11.73
C CYS A 37 -0.30 3.57 10.74
N GLU A 38 0.42 2.50 11.09
CA GLU A 38 1.42 1.88 10.19
C GLU A 38 0.76 1.19 9.01
N GLN A 39 -0.37 0.50 9.23
CA GLN A 39 -1.14 -0.14 8.16
C GLN A 39 -1.70 0.90 7.19
N ILE A 40 -2.29 1.99 7.69
CA ILE A 40 -2.78 3.09 6.86
C ILE A 40 -1.63 3.66 6.01
N LYS A 41 -0.47 3.94 6.64
CA LYS A 41 0.71 4.45 5.92
C LYS A 41 1.13 3.50 4.81
N GLN A 42 1.20 2.21 5.12
CA GLN A 42 1.63 1.20 4.15
C GLN A 42 0.62 1.08 3.00
N THR A 43 -0.70 1.09 3.28
CA THR A 43 -1.73 1.09 2.24
C THR A 43 -1.59 2.26 1.26
N PHE A 44 -1.36 3.49 1.75
CA PHE A 44 -1.15 4.64 0.88
C PHE A 44 0.16 4.57 0.09
N ASN A 45 1.24 4.07 0.71
CA ASN A 45 2.52 3.85 0.03
C ASN A 45 2.40 2.81 -1.08
N ASP A 46 1.83 1.65 -0.79
CA ASP A 46 1.66 0.55 -1.74
C ASP A 46 0.80 0.99 -2.94
N TYR A 47 -0.26 1.76 -2.69
CA TYR A 47 -1.11 2.29 -3.76
C TYR A 47 -0.40 3.36 -4.61
N LYS A 48 0.41 4.22 -3.97
CA LYS A 48 1.22 5.20 -4.69
C LYS A 48 2.28 4.51 -5.56
N ASP A 49 2.93 3.47 -5.03
CA ASP A 49 3.89 2.67 -5.77
C ASP A 49 3.23 1.98 -6.98
N GLN A 50 2.01 1.46 -6.83
CA GLN A 50 1.25 0.91 -7.97
C GLN A 50 0.94 1.99 -9.03
N MET A 51 0.50 3.18 -8.59
CA MET A 51 0.21 4.30 -9.50
C MET A 51 1.46 4.78 -10.25
N ASP A 52 2.62 4.81 -9.58
CA ASP A 52 3.88 5.23 -10.17
C ASP A 52 4.45 4.13 -11.10
N ASN A 53 4.19 2.85 -10.81
CA ASN A 53 4.64 1.71 -11.61
C ASN A 53 3.69 1.27 -12.74
N VAL A 54 2.50 1.88 -12.86
CA VAL A 54 1.60 1.54 -13.97
C VAL A 54 2.24 1.90 -15.32
N ASP A 55 3.14 2.89 -15.36
CA ASP A 55 3.98 3.19 -16.53
C ASP A 55 4.96 2.07 -16.86
N THR A 56 5.49 1.36 -15.87
CA THR A 56 6.51 0.31 -16.09
C THR A 56 5.88 -0.94 -16.70
N GLY A 57 4.69 -1.30 -16.25
CA GLY A 57 3.87 -2.35 -16.88
C GLY A 57 3.40 -1.95 -18.28
N ALA A 58 3.10 -0.66 -18.48
CA ALA A 58 2.66 -0.14 -19.76
C ALA A 58 3.78 0.21 -20.74
N SER A 59 5.01 0.44 -20.29
CA SER A 59 6.18 0.63 -21.16
C SER A 59 6.50 -0.66 -21.93
N LEU A 60 6.11 -1.82 -21.39
CA LEU A 60 6.09 -3.08 -22.14
C LEU A 60 4.95 -3.13 -23.18
N LEU A 61 3.85 -2.41 -22.93
CA LEU A 61 2.67 -2.33 -23.80
C LEU A 61 2.71 -1.17 -24.81
N SER A 62 3.50 -0.12 -24.61
CA SER A 62 3.66 0.98 -25.57
C SER A 62 4.37 0.53 -26.84
N THR A 63 5.09 -0.61 -26.79
CA THR A 63 5.56 -1.33 -27.99
C THR A 63 4.40 -1.85 -28.85
N VAL A 64 3.19 -2.02 -28.28
CA VAL A 64 1.97 -2.45 -28.97
C VAL A 64 0.88 -1.37 -29.07
N GLY A 65 1.21 -0.09 -28.79
CA GLY A 65 0.34 1.06 -29.10
C GLY A 65 -0.78 1.37 -28.09
N VAL A 66 -0.56 1.10 -26.79
CA VAL A 66 -1.58 1.24 -25.72
C VAL A 66 -1.37 2.47 -24.82
N ASP A 67 -0.70 3.53 -25.31
CA ASP A 67 -0.37 4.73 -24.50
C ASP A 67 -1.59 5.47 -23.92
N ALA A 68 -2.78 5.33 -24.51
CA ALA A 68 -4.01 5.96 -24.01
C ALA A 68 -4.51 5.34 -22.69
N GLY A 69 -4.48 4.00 -22.59
CA GLY A 69 -5.05 3.27 -21.45
C GLY A 69 -4.33 3.53 -20.13
N THR A 70 -3.04 3.89 -20.18
CA THR A 70 -2.26 4.17 -18.97
C THR A 70 -2.54 5.52 -18.34
N SER A 71 -2.77 6.54 -19.18
CA SER A 71 -3.05 7.89 -18.69
C SER A 71 -4.40 7.92 -17.97
N GLU A 72 -5.40 7.25 -18.55
CA GLU A 72 -6.74 7.11 -17.99
C GLU A 72 -6.73 6.26 -16.72
N ALA A 73 -5.98 5.15 -16.69
CA ALA A 73 -5.80 4.33 -15.49
C ALA A 73 -5.15 5.13 -14.35
N LYS A 74 -4.08 5.88 -14.63
CA LYS A 74 -3.46 6.76 -13.63
C LYS A 74 -4.42 7.80 -13.09
N GLN A 75 -5.24 8.39 -13.96
CA GLN A 75 -6.21 9.38 -13.53
C GLN A 75 -7.23 8.76 -12.55
N LEU A 76 -7.79 7.60 -12.89
CA LEU A 76 -8.70 6.87 -12.00
C LEU A 76 -8.03 6.50 -10.68
N MET A 77 -6.76 6.08 -10.70
CA MET A 77 -6.01 5.82 -9.47
C MET A 77 -5.81 7.07 -8.62
N ARG A 78 -5.48 8.22 -9.23
CA ARG A 78 -5.38 9.50 -8.50
C ARG A 78 -6.69 9.92 -7.85
N GLU A 79 -7.81 9.68 -8.54
CA GLU A 79 -9.15 9.94 -8.01
C GLU A 79 -9.45 9.02 -6.82
N GLY A 80 -9.13 7.73 -6.92
CA GLY A 80 -9.21 6.76 -5.80
C GLY A 80 -8.37 7.19 -4.60
N TYR A 81 -7.10 7.54 -4.82
CA TYR A 81 -6.19 8.05 -3.78
C TYR A 81 -6.76 9.29 -3.06
N THR A 82 -7.30 10.23 -3.83
CA THR A 82 -7.87 11.48 -3.29
C THR A 82 -9.10 11.21 -2.43
N GLN A 83 -9.96 10.27 -2.86
CA GLN A 83 -11.14 9.88 -2.09
C GLN A 83 -10.73 9.17 -0.79
N ALA A 84 -9.82 8.20 -0.88
CA ALA A 84 -9.29 7.52 0.29
C ALA A 84 -8.68 8.48 1.31
N LYS A 85 -7.91 9.47 0.86
CA LYS A 85 -7.33 10.50 1.73
C LYS A 85 -8.41 11.26 2.51
N LYS A 86 -9.52 11.65 1.87
CA LYS A 86 -10.63 12.34 2.54
C LYS A 86 -11.24 11.51 3.67
N VAL A 87 -11.29 10.18 3.52
CA VAL A 87 -11.81 9.25 4.52
C VAL A 87 -10.77 8.94 5.60
N ALA A 88 -9.50 8.76 5.22
CA ALA A 88 -8.41 8.43 6.13
C ALA A 88 -7.97 9.60 7.01
N ASP A 89 -7.98 10.84 6.50
CA ASP A 89 -7.56 12.04 7.23
C ASP A 89 -8.21 12.21 8.62
N PRO A 90 -9.55 12.16 8.78
CA PRO A 90 -10.16 12.25 10.11
C PRO A 90 -9.79 11.07 11.00
N VAL A 91 -9.64 9.86 10.45
CA VAL A 91 -9.25 8.66 11.20
C VAL A 91 -7.80 8.77 11.70
N MET A 92 -6.89 9.22 10.85
CA MET A 92 -5.48 9.44 11.20
C MET A 92 -5.35 10.52 12.28
N LYS A 93 -6.14 11.60 12.19
CA LYS A 93 -6.21 12.64 13.23
C LYS A 93 -6.72 12.08 14.55
N ALA A 94 -7.82 11.32 14.53
CA ALA A 94 -8.38 10.69 15.72
C ALA A 94 -7.40 9.71 16.38
N LYS A 95 -6.63 8.96 15.57
CA LYS A 95 -5.60 8.02 16.04
C LYS A 95 -4.25 8.69 16.37
N SER A 96 -4.12 10.02 16.17
CA SER A 96 -2.87 10.77 16.37
C SER A 96 -1.67 10.22 15.56
N CYS A 97 -1.92 9.80 14.32
CA CYS A 97 -0.86 9.34 13.42
C CYS A 97 0.12 10.48 13.11
N LYS A 98 1.43 10.19 13.12
CA LYS A 98 2.51 11.20 12.94
C LYS A 98 2.97 11.38 11.49
N PHE A 99 2.08 11.22 10.53
CA PHE A 99 2.36 11.37 9.11
C PHE A 99 1.15 11.94 8.37
N SER A 100 1.35 12.25 7.10
CA SER A 100 0.29 12.64 6.18
C SER A 100 0.47 11.88 4.88
N VAL A 101 -0.65 11.66 4.19
CA VAL A 101 -0.74 11.02 2.88
C VAL A 101 -1.34 12.01 1.90
#